data_AF-A0A2P4PWN5-F1
#
_entry.id   AF-A0A2P4PWN5-F1
#
_cell.length_a   1.000
_cell.length_b   1.000
_cell.length_c   1.000
_cell.angle_alpha   90.00
_cell.angle_beta   90.00
_cell.angle_gamma   90.00
#
_symmetry.space_group_name_H-M   'P 1'
#
loop_
_entity.id
_entity.type
_entity.pdbx_description
1 polymer ?
#
loop_
_entity_poly.entity_id
_entity_poly.type
_entity_poly.pdbx_seq_one_letter_code
_entity_poly.pdbx_strand_id
1 'polypeptide(L)' 'MFGKKKSRLGRTFRHRQFQHKQQKTVTIIKEEKWTNFREWLKREGFPKTNLTLAEFQGRGMMATRDIKVMVKSW' A
#
# COMPACT_ATOMS: atom_id res chain seq x y z
N MET A 1 -46.83 2.35 -15.71
CA MET A 1 -45.53 2.29 -16.40
C MET A 1 -44.49 3.04 -15.58
N PHE A 2 -43.55 2.35 -14.92
CA PHE A 2 -42.53 3.00 -14.08
C PHE A 2 -41.44 3.60 -14.96
N GLY A 3 -41.47 4.92 -15.15
CA GLY A 3 -40.43 5.66 -15.88
C GLY A 3 -39.10 5.58 -15.14
N LYS A 4 -38.12 4.87 -15.70
CA LYS A 4 -36.75 4.82 -15.17
C LYS A 4 -36.14 6.23 -15.20
N LYS A 5 -36.02 6.87 -14.05
CA LYS A 5 -35.34 8.17 -13.89
C LYS A 5 -33.87 8.04 -14.32
N LYS A 6 -33.48 8.71 -15.41
CA LYS A 6 -32.08 8.79 -15.84
C LYS A 6 -31.28 9.60 -14.82
N SER A 7 -30.35 8.93 -14.14
CA SER A 7 -29.42 9.55 -13.21
C SER A 7 -28.54 10.60 -13.94
N ARG A 8 -28.69 11.88 -13.60
CA ARG A 8 -27.92 13.01 -14.15
C ARG A 8 -26.57 13.18 -13.44
N LEU A 9 -25.90 12.09 -13.11
CA LEU A 9 -24.55 12.18 -12.53
C LEU A 9 -23.61 12.73 -13.60
N GLY A 10 -23.21 13.99 -13.40
CA GLY A 10 -22.37 14.76 -14.30
C GLY A 10 -20.99 14.11 -14.51
N ARG A 11 -20.30 14.52 -15.59
CA ARG A 11 -18.94 14.03 -15.93
C ARG A 11 -17.99 14.05 -14.73
N THR A 12 -18.08 15.07 -13.89
CA THR A 12 -17.29 15.23 -12.65
C THR A 12 -17.52 14.13 -11.63
N PHE A 13 -18.75 13.62 -11.48
CA PHE A 13 -19.04 12.49 -10.59
C PHE A 13 -18.36 11.20 -11.07
N ARG A 14 -18.36 10.97 -12.38
CA ARG A 14 -17.71 9.79 -12.99
C ARG A 14 -16.18 9.85 -12.84
N HIS A 15 -15.59 11.04 -13.00
CA HIS A 15 -14.15 11.24 -12.80
C HIS A 15 -13.71 10.96 -11.34
N ARG A 16 -14.52 11.34 -10.34
CA ARG A 16 -14.22 11.02 -8.94
C ARG A 16 -14.22 9.52 -8.65
N GLN A 17 -15.13 8.75 -9.26
CA GLN A 17 -15.11 7.28 -9.09
C GLN A 17 -13.89 6.61 -9.74
N PHE A 18 -13.33 7.19 -10.81
CA PHE A 18 -12.20 6.59 -11.51
C PHE A 18 -10.89 6.72 -10.74
N GLN A 19 -10.66 7.83 -10.04
CA GLN A 19 -9.46 8.01 -9.20
C GLN A 19 -9.43 7.08 -7.99
N HIS A 20 -10.59 6.62 -7.52
CA HIS A 20 -10.68 5.75 -6.35
C HIS A 20 -10.38 4.26 -6.64
N LYS A 21 -10.23 3.87 -7.91
CA LYS A 21 -10.21 2.45 -8.35
C LYS A 21 -8.84 1.86 -8.68
N GLN A 22 -7.73 2.59 -8.53
CA GLN A 22 -6.39 2.05 -8.82
C GLN A 22 -5.53 1.81 -7.57
N GLN A 23 -6.15 1.37 -6.47
CA GLN A 23 -5.38 0.67 -5.44
C GLN A 23 -5.00 -0.70 -6.02
N LYS A 24 -3.78 -0.81 -6.59
CA LYS A 24 -3.17 -2.13 -6.83
C LYS A 24 -3.26 -2.88 -5.51
N THR A 25 -3.98 -4.01 -5.50
CA THR A 25 -4.10 -4.86 -4.32
C THR A 25 -2.74 -5.45 -4.01
N VAL A 26 -2.07 -4.86 -3.02
CA VAL A 26 -0.82 -5.37 -2.46
C VAL A 26 -1.19 -6.25 -1.27
N THR A 27 -0.74 -7.50 -1.29
CA THR A 27 -1.00 -8.45 -0.19
C THR A 27 0.13 -8.36 0.82
N ILE A 28 -0.17 -7.98 2.05
CA ILE A 28 0.82 -7.98 3.13
C ILE A 28 1.08 -9.43 3.54
N ILE A 29 2.35 -9.85 3.52
CA ILE A 29 2.75 -11.20 3.91
C ILE A 29 2.90 -11.25 5.44
N LYS A 30 2.12 -12.13 6.09
CA LYS A 30 2.14 -12.35 7.55
C LYS A 30 2.59 -13.77 7.90
N GLU A 31 3.54 -14.31 7.15
CA GLU A 31 4.09 -15.65 7.38
C GLU A 31 4.87 -15.74 8.71
N GLU A 32 4.85 -16.90 9.34
CA GLU A 32 5.57 -17.17 10.60
C GLU A 32 7.09 -16.94 10.45
N LYS A 33 7.67 -17.41 9.33
CA LYS A 33 9.09 -17.20 9.02
C LYS A 33 9.47 -15.72 8.99
N TRP A 34 8.60 -14.87 8.44
CA TRP A 34 8.81 -13.42 8.42
C TRP A 34 8.74 -12.80 9.81
N THR A 35 7.80 -13.27 10.64
CA THR A 35 7.70 -12.84 12.04
C THR A 35 8.96 -13.21 12.83
N ASN A 36 9.43 -14.45 12.70
CA ASN A 36 10.64 -14.93 13.38
C ASN A 36 11.88 -14.13 12.94
N PHE A 37 12.00 -13.84 11.64
CA PHE A 37 13.06 -12.98 11.11
C PHE A 37 13.01 -11.56 11.70
N ARG A 38 11.82 -10.97 11.81
CA ARG A 38 11.62 -9.65 12.42
C ARG A 38 11.98 -9.62 13.90
N GLU A 39 11.73 -10.71 14.63
CA GLU A 39 12.14 -10.84 16.02
C GLU A 39 13.64 -10.99 16.16
N TRP A 40 14.26 -11.79 15.30
CA TRP A 40 15.72 -11.92 15.26
C TRP A 40 16.39 -10.56 14.98
N LEU A 41 15.93 -9.79 13.99
CA LEU A 41 16.44 -8.44 13.72
C LEU A 41 16.38 -7.51 14.94
N LYS A 42 15.30 -7.59 15.74
CA LYS A 42 15.19 -6.80 16.98
C LYS A 42 16.23 -7.22 18.02
N ARG A 43 16.52 -8.52 18.13
CA ARG A 43 17.52 -9.04 19.08
C ARG A 43 18.94 -8.61 18.71
N GLU A 44 19.26 -8.60 17.42
CA GLU A 44 20.56 -8.13 16.90
C GLU A 44 20.73 -6.60 16.97
N GLY A 45 19.71 -5.85 17.43
CA GLY A 45 19.78 -4.40 17.58
C GLY A 45 19.59 -3.63 16.28
N PHE A 46 19.01 -4.23 15.23
CA PHE A 46 18.71 -3.49 14.01
C PHE A 46 17.67 -2.39 14.27
N PRO A 47 17.80 -1.24 13.59
CA PRO A 47 16.86 -0.15 13.75
C PRO A 47 15.47 -0.56 13.30
N LYS A 48 14.45 -0.10 14.04
CA LYS A 48 13.05 -0.34 13.69
C LYS A 48 12.74 0.34 12.36
N THR A 49 12.47 -0.47 11.34
CA THR A 49 12.11 0.02 9.99
C THR A 49 10.60 0.19 9.85
N ASN A 50 10.19 1.18 9.05
CA ASN A 50 8.81 1.35 8.60
C ASN A 50 8.57 0.56 7.30
N LEU A 51 9.12 -0.66 7.22
CA LEU A 51 8.99 -1.54 6.06
C LEU A 51 8.26 -2.82 6.46
N THR A 52 7.42 -3.33 5.57
CA THR A 52 6.75 -4.63 5.70
C THR A 52 6.96 -5.46 4.45
N LEU A 53 7.04 -6.78 4.62
CA LEU A 53 7.07 -7.69 3.49
C LEU A 53 5.68 -7.74 2.83
N ALA A 54 5.66 -7.65 1.51
CA ALA A 54 4.44 -7.67 0.71
C ALA A 54 4.65 -8.41 -0.62
N GLU A 55 3.56 -8.96 -1.15
CA GLU A 55 3.49 -9.62 -2.45
C GLU A 55 2.97 -8.62 -3.50
N PHE A 56 3.77 -8.43 -4.56
CA PHE A 56 3.44 -7.63 -5.74
C PHE A 56 3.39 -8.54 -6.98
N GLN A 57 4.24 -8.31 -7.99
CA GLN A 57 4.60 -9.27 -9.04
C GLN A 57 5.81 -10.12 -8.59
N GLY A 58 5.87 -10.44 -7.30
CA GLY A 58 7.03 -10.97 -6.57
C GLY A 58 7.13 -10.37 -5.16
N ARG A 59 7.94 -10.99 -4.31
CA ARG A 59 8.15 -10.58 -2.90
C ARG A 59 9.03 -9.33 -2.82
N GLY A 60 8.56 -8.32 -2.10
CA GLY A 60 9.28 -7.06 -1.90
C GLY A 60 8.96 -6.37 -0.59
N MET A 61 9.72 -5.32 -0.28
CA MET A 61 9.51 -4.49 0.90
C MET A 61 8.61 -3.30 0.53
N MET A 62 7.52 -3.15 1.27
CA MET A 62 6.60 -2.03 1.17
C MET A 62 6.81 -1.07 2.33
N ALA A 63 6.88 0.23 2.05
CA ALA A 63 6.89 1.24 3.09
C ALA A 63 5.51 1.36 3.77
N THR A 64 5.47 1.33 5.09
CA THR A 64 4.26 1.55 5.90
C THR A 64 4.04 3.03 6.23
N ARG A 65 5.06 3.87 5.98
CA ARG A 65 5.03 5.33 6.10
C ARG A 65 5.90 5.94 5.01
N ASP A 66 5.60 7.18 4.63
CA ASP A 66 6.39 7.91 3.65
C ASP A 66 7.86 8.02 4.08
N ILE A 67 8.77 7.71 3.16
CA ILE A 67 10.21 7.80 3.37
C ILE A 67 10.71 9.07 2.71
N LYS A 68 11.25 10.01 3.51
CA LYS A 68 11.88 11.23 3.00
C LYS A 68 13.30 10.92 2.53
N VAL A 69 13.64 11.31 1.31
CA VAL A 69 15.00 11.24 0.81
C VAL A 69 15.80 12.38 1.44
N MET A 70 16.82 12.04 2.24
CA MET A 70 17.82 13.02 2.65
C MET A 70 18.90 13.07 1.57
N VAL A 71 18.83 14.06 0.69
CA VAL A 71 19.91 14.35 -0.26
C VAL A 71 21.02 15.02 0.52
N LYS A 72 22.07 14.26 0.88
CA LYS A 72 23.32 14.86 1.36
C LYS A 72 24.01 15.46 0.14
N SER A 73 24.00 16.79 0.05
CA SER A 73 24.91 17.50 -0.86
C SER A 73 26.32 17.31 -0.31
N TRP A 74 27.21 16.79 -1.15
CA TRP A 74 28.64 16.66 -0.87
C TRP A 74 29.35 17.96 -1.19
#